data_AF-A0A0D2YBV4-F1
#
_entry.id   AF-A0A0D2YBV4-F1
#
_cell.length_a   1.000
_cell.length_b   1.000
_cell.length_c   1.000
_cell.angle_alpha   90.00
_cell.angle_beta   90.00
_cell.angle_gamma   90.00
#
_symmetry.space_group_name_H-M   'P 1'
#
loop_
_entity.id
_entity.type
_entity.pdbx_description
1 polymer ?
#
loop_
_entity_poly.entity_id
_entity_poly.type
_entity_poly.pdbx_seq_one_letter_code
_entity_poly.pdbx_strand_id
1 'polypeptide(L)'
;MNTKTIHSVSGGNNSRYQLPLVLGRESKLNPGKTKVKRVNTLDPGPKEEQTDVSSSSHTSNADGLHGAENGRTPGEAPEGFKPIQRRQTGMENVEKQAQEEKRKSEYAEKIRQAVKLHYLRTTLTINSKPASRDQLKAVKFLHGANLNNINLCFDYSEAPPEIYEDSFKQSYDHINFDQVLRYVSFRRIELQKPPVSAVKARLTRNRTQTSNKGRGRDDLTVFFNWLKGKGVKHILKVMVDDLKDPSHSDKALEDCLRPFEVEILDWTKVDLCPETILTACRNVRQLYLRWSGNRAILRAWSEPEGLAKLEKLEAVHLVYSEEQALESADRITMYANDFEERLNESAAANPKRTLSNDEDDTGGGRRILVFRCKADVPGSERIVREGAFAKAQSGINEMSLQSNRWLNCMDKFADELQNTCSEFVKPQNGIKVALIDDGADPYVESLRGKIWGGETFSRGFPHENGPSPYYRSTKGHGTVMADMICRVCPMARLYVYKLETHTSLNLATQTHGKEYIAAESAALAVRAAIDQKVDIISMSWTVKETVENRDGVNTFRQAIKDALDAGILLFCAAADTGAIAEVEYPWSFDQRRIFRIGAATADGRYREIHTERGRYQMTLKNALAHLWLRLWQMV
;
A
#
# COMPACT_ATOMS: atom_id res chain seq x y z
N MET A 1 44.47 -45.87 -31.53
CA MET A 1 44.00 -47.27 -31.72
C MET A 1 43.06 -47.60 -30.58
N ASN A 2 41.77 -47.86 -30.92
CA ASN A 2 40.85 -48.86 -30.36
C ASN A 2 40.79 -49.03 -28.84
N THR A 3 39.68 -48.82 -28.12
CA THR A 3 38.32 -49.41 -28.18
C THR A 3 37.63 -48.97 -26.86
N LYS A 4 36.32 -48.98 -26.56
CA LYS A 4 35.13 -49.65 -27.08
C LYS A 4 33.90 -48.98 -26.43
N THR A 5 32.84 -48.84 -27.22
CA THR A 5 31.45 -48.59 -26.83
C THR A 5 30.82 -49.85 -26.23
N ILE A 6 29.96 -49.72 -25.20
CA ILE A 6 28.88 -50.69 -24.88
C ILE A 6 27.62 -49.96 -24.38
N HIS A 7 26.48 -50.47 -24.88
CA HIS A 7 25.07 -50.08 -24.77
C HIS A 7 24.39 -50.32 -23.40
N SER A 8 23.28 -49.62 -23.11
CA SER A 8 21.89 -50.17 -23.14
C SER A 8 20.89 -49.22 -22.43
N VAL A 9 19.84 -48.75 -23.13
CA VAL A 9 18.41 -49.18 -23.14
C VAL A 9 17.56 -48.62 -21.99
N SER A 10 16.60 -47.75 -22.34
CA SER A 10 15.26 -47.76 -21.74
C SER A 10 14.26 -47.14 -22.74
N GLY A 11 13.33 -47.96 -23.23
CA GLY A 11 12.22 -47.53 -24.09
C GLY A 11 11.07 -46.92 -23.28
N GLY A 12 10.24 -46.14 -23.96
CA GLY A 12 9.00 -45.58 -23.43
C GLY A 12 8.22 -44.87 -24.52
N ASN A 13 7.18 -45.55 -25.02
CA ASN A 13 6.22 -45.12 -26.05
C ASN A 13 5.65 -43.72 -25.80
N ASN A 14 5.48 -42.93 -26.86
CA ASN A 14 4.52 -41.82 -26.84
C ASN A 14 3.61 -41.88 -28.08
N SER A 15 2.31 -42.02 -27.80
CA SER A 15 1.24 -42.17 -28.77
C SER A 15 0.86 -40.82 -29.38
N ARG A 16 0.68 -40.81 -30.70
CA ARG A 16 0.10 -39.71 -31.46
C ARG A 16 -1.39 -39.62 -31.17
N TYR A 17 -1.85 -38.45 -30.73
CA TYR A 17 -3.22 -38.00 -30.92
C TYR A 17 -3.19 -36.71 -31.75
N GLN A 18 -3.56 -36.85 -33.02
CA GLN A 18 -3.98 -35.75 -33.90
C GLN A 18 -5.48 -35.52 -33.68
N LEU A 19 -5.88 -34.26 -33.48
CA LEU A 19 -7.26 -33.79 -33.65
C LEU A 19 -7.24 -32.39 -34.32
N PRO A 20 -8.30 -32.01 -35.04
CA PRO A 20 -8.20 -31.30 -36.31
C PRO A 20 -8.43 -29.79 -36.18
N LEU A 21 -7.82 -29.05 -37.13
CA LEU A 21 -8.16 -27.67 -37.46
C LEU A 21 -9.60 -27.59 -37.98
N VAL A 22 -10.46 -26.88 -37.23
CA VAL A 22 -11.77 -26.41 -37.70
C VAL A 22 -11.60 -24.96 -38.15
N LEU A 23 -11.66 -24.76 -39.47
CA LEU A 23 -11.76 -23.47 -40.13
C LEU A 23 -13.16 -22.88 -39.92
N GLY A 24 -13.24 -21.86 -39.05
CA GLY A 24 -14.41 -21.02 -38.87
C GLY A 24 -14.32 -19.75 -39.71
N ARG A 25 -15.31 -19.56 -40.59
CA ARG A 25 -15.46 -18.48 -41.58
C ARG A 25 -15.39 -17.07 -40.98
N GLU A 26 -14.50 -16.24 -41.51
CA GLU A 26 -14.57 -14.78 -41.41
C GLU A 26 -15.72 -14.25 -42.28
N SER A 27 -16.64 -13.51 -41.66
CA SER A 27 -17.64 -12.72 -42.36
C SER A 27 -17.11 -11.30 -42.57
N LYS A 28 -16.94 -10.94 -43.84
CA LYS A 28 -16.58 -9.60 -44.30
C LYS A 28 -17.74 -8.64 -44.07
N LEU A 29 -17.52 -7.57 -43.32
CA LEU A 29 -18.39 -6.39 -43.29
C LEU A 29 -17.62 -5.19 -43.86
N ASN A 30 -18.11 -4.72 -45.01
CA ASN A 30 -17.66 -3.50 -45.70
C ASN A 30 -17.95 -2.25 -44.85
N PRO A 31 -17.06 -1.23 -44.84
CA PRO A 31 -17.36 0.07 -44.27
C PRO A 31 -18.13 0.94 -45.28
N GLY A 32 -19.40 1.17 -44.98
CA GLY A 32 -20.25 2.13 -45.67
C GLY A 32 -20.00 3.56 -45.21
N LYS A 33 -19.77 4.43 -46.18
CA LYS A 33 -19.61 5.89 -46.10
C LYS A 33 -20.77 6.55 -45.33
N THR A 34 -20.46 7.43 -44.37
CA THR A 34 -21.40 8.49 -43.97
C THR A 34 -20.69 9.82 -43.74
N LYS A 35 -21.33 10.85 -44.28
CA LYS A 35 -20.83 12.18 -44.60
C LYS A 35 -20.55 13.06 -43.38
N VAL A 36 -19.48 13.83 -43.51
CA VAL A 36 -19.22 15.10 -42.81
C VAL A 36 -20.39 16.07 -43.02
N LYS A 37 -20.96 16.60 -41.93
CA LYS A 37 -21.71 17.86 -41.95
C LYS A 37 -21.03 18.84 -41.00
N ARG A 38 -20.46 19.87 -41.62
CA ARG A 38 -19.92 21.09 -41.01
C ARG A 38 -21.08 22.08 -40.88
N VAL A 39 -21.33 22.61 -39.70
CA VAL A 39 -22.09 23.85 -39.52
C VAL A 39 -21.36 24.69 -38.48
N ASN A 40 -20.85 25.84 -38.93
CA ASN A 40 -20.38 26.95 -38.12
C ASN A 40 -21.59 27.84 -37.76
N THR A 41 -21.56 28.48 -36.57
CA THR A 41 -21.67 29.94 -36.28
C THR A 41 -22.02 30.13 -34.78
N LEU A 42 -21.16 30.82 -34.00
CA LEU A 42 -21.33 32.19 -33.41
C LEU A 42 -22.52 32.28 -32.41
N ASP A 43 -22.47 32.82 -31.18
CA ASP A 43 -21.51 33.56 -30.34
C ASP A 43 -22.10 33.56 -28.87
N PRO A 44 -21.73 34.39 -27.85
CA PRO A 44 -21.49 33.92 -26.48
C PRO A 44 -22.56 34.33 -25.44
N GLY A 45 -22.59 33.62 -24.31
CA GLY A 45 -23.43 33.91 -23.12
C GLY A 45 -22.58 34.07 -21.85
N PRO A 46 -23.11 34.72 -20.79
CA PRO A 46 -22.41 35.80 -20.10
C PRO A 46 -21.72 35.42 -18.77
N LYS A 47 -20.94 36.40 -18.30
CA LYS A 47 -20.19 36.48 -17.04
C LYS A 47 -21.10 36.28 -15.82
N GLU A 48 -20.68 35.43 -14.88
CA GLU A 48 -21.23 35.37 -13.53
C GLU A 48 -20.41 36.27 -12.59
N GLU A 49 -21.15 37.11 -11.87
CA GLU A 49 -20.69 38.09 -10.91
C GLU A 49 -20.81 37.49 -9.50
N GLN A 50 -19.72 37.61 -8.73
CA GLN A 50 -19.64 37.22 -7.32
C GLN A 50 -20.42 38.22 -6.46
N THR A 51 -21.25 37.72 -5.55
CA THR A 51 -21.63 38.48 -4.35
C THR A 51 -21.59 37.57 -3.12
N ASP A 52 -20.63 37.86 -2.25
CA ASP A 52 -20.58 37.47 -0.85
C ASP A 52 -21.76 38.08 -0.07
N VAL A 53 -22.38 37.30 0.82
CA VAL A 53 -23.03 37.86 2.03
C VAL A 53 -22.82 36.93 3.22
N SER A 54 -22.07 37.46 4.18
CA SER A 54 -21.82 37.00 5.53
C SER A 54 -22.90 37.44 6.54
N SER A 55 -22.81 36.91 7.77
CA SER A 55 -23.50 37.24 9.04
C SER A 55 -24.72 36.35 9.36
N SER A 56 -24.86 35.60 10.46
CA SER A 56 -24.45 35.61 11.89
C SER A 56 -25.50 36.16 12.86
N SER A 57 -25.77 35.36 13.91
CA SER A 57 -26.29 35.70 15.26
C SER A 57 -27.81 35.94 15.39
N HIS A 58 -28.58 35.15 16.18
CA HIS A 58 -28.78 35.10 17.66
C HIS A 58 -30.14 35.72 18.06
N THR A 59 -31.11 34.89 18.46
CA THR A 59 -31.62 34.62 19.84
C THR A 59 -32.53 35.68 20.48
N SER A 60 -33.73 35.21 20.85
CA SER A 60 -34.51 35.47 22.08
C SER A 60 -34.89 36.91 22.48
N ASN A 61 -36.19 37.21 22.61
CA ASN A 61 -36.93 37.12 23.88
C ASN A 61 -38.40 37.56 23.74
N ALA A 62 -39.20 37.06 24.68
CA ALA A 62 -40.61 37.33 24.89
C ALA A 62 -40.89 38.72 25.49
N ASP A 63 -42.11 39.21 25.33
CA ASP A 63 -42.90 39.91 26.35
C ASP A 63 -44.35 40.05 25.88
N GLY A 64 -45.30 40.04 26.83
CA GLY A 64 -46.73 39.91 26.57
C GLY A 64 -47.61 41.04 27.10
N LEU A 65 -48.90 40.68 27.18
CA LEU A 65 -50.02 41.23 27.98
C LEU A 65 -50.92 42.35 27.44
N HIS A 66 -52.18 42.19 27.88
CA HIS A 66 -53.40 43.03 27.80
C HIS A 66 -54.21 42.97 26.48
N GLY A 67 -55.53 42.73 26.44
CA GLY A 67 -56.57 42.50 27.45
C GLY A 67 -57.89 43.17 27.01
N ALA A 68 -59.00 42.39 26.96
CA ALA A 68 -60.43 42.80 26.98
C ALA A 68 -60.98 43.64 25.79
N GLU A 69 -62.24 43.60 25.30
CA GLU A 69 -63.49 42.90 25.65
C GLU A 69 -64.55 43.14 24.53
N ASN A 70 -65.57 42.25 24.47
CA ASN A 70 -66.98 42.43 24.04
C ASN A 70 -67.45 42.44 22.56
N GLY A 71 -68.44 41.55 22.26
CA GLY A 71 -69.64 41.93 21.50
C GLY A 71 -70.24 40.99 20.42
N ARG A 72 -71.01 39.95 20.82
CA ARG A 72 -72.30 39.42 20.26
C ARG A 72 -72.57 39.42 18.71
N THR A 73 -72.66 38.23 18.07
CA THR A 73 -73.87 37.47 17.57
C THR A 73 -74.03 37.40 16.03
N PRO A 74 -74.73 36.38 15.46
CA PRO A 74 -74.23 35.57 14.33
C PRO A 74 -74.98 35.79 13.00
N GLY A 75 -74.35 35.37 11.89
CA GLY A 75 -74.96 35.40 10.56
C GLY A 75 -74.25 34.47 9.58
N GLU A 76 -74.89 33.33 9.33
CA GLU A 76 -75.00 32.60 8.06
C GLU A 76 -73.77 32.36 7.17
N ALA A 77 -73.43 31.08 7.05
CA ALA A 77 -72.62 30.55 5.95
C ALA A 77 -73.41 30.57 4.63
N PRO A 78 -72.70 30.69 3.50
CA PRO A 78 -73.04 29.91 2.32
C PRO A 78 -71.94 28.86 2.08
N GLU A 79 -72.39 27.61 2.05
CA GLU A 79 -71.65 26.46 1.56
C GLU A 79 -71.20 26.68 0.10
N GLY A 80 -69.99 26.22 -0.24
CA GLY A 80 -69.58 26.18 -1.64
C GLY A 80 -68.10 26.10 -1.96
N PHE A 81 -67.22 25.53 -1.13
CA PHE A 81 -65.86 25.19 -1.56
C PHE A 81 -65.51 23.75 -1.21
N LYS A 82 -65.44 22.89 -2.23
CA LYS A 82 -64.83 21.56 -2.11
C LYS A 82 -63.34 21.74 -1.77
N PRO A 83 -62.83 21.21 -0.66
CA PRO A 83 -61.44 21.38 -0.31
C PRO A 83 -60.52 20.54 -1.20
N ILE A 84 -59.33 21.10 -1.37
CA ILE A 84 -58.22 20.69 -2.21
C ILE A 84 -57.70 19.30 -1.78
N GLN A 85 -58.22 18.21 -2.38
CA GLN A 85 -57.62 16.87 -2.23
C GLN A 85 -56.41 16.62 -3.16
N ARG A 86 -56.18 17.51 -4.15
CA ARG A 86 -55.14 17.34 -5.17
C ARG A 86 -53.73 17.74 -4.73
N ARG A 87 -53.59 18.46 -3.60
CA ARG A 87 -52.30 19.00 -3.11
C ARG A 87 -51.62 18.10 -2.07
N GLN A 88 -52.40 17.38 -1.25
CA GLN A 88 -51.89 16.36 -0.32
C GLN A 88 -51.35 15.12 -1.06
N THR A 89 -52.05 14.65 -2.09
CA THR A 89 -51.62 13.52 -2.95
C THR A 89 -50.32 13.81 -3.73
N GLY A 90 -50.06 15.08 -4.07
CA GLY A 90 -48.79 15.50 -4.69
C GLY A 90 -47.60 15.47 -3.72
N MET A 91 -47.79 15.95 -2.48
CA MET A 91 -46.75 15.93 -1.44
C MET A 91 -46.41 14.51 -0.98
N GLU A 92 -47.39 13.64 -0.76
CA GLU A 92 -47.15 12.23 -0.42
C GLU A 92 -46.41 11.46 -1.53
N ASN A 93 -46.67 11.79 -2.81
CA ASN A 93 -45.95 11.20 -3.93
C ASN A 93 -44.50 11.68 -4.01
N VAL A 94 -44.22 12.94 -3.67
CA VAL A 94 -42.85 13.48 -3.60
C VAL A 94 -42.07 12.87 -2.44
N GLU A 95 -42.69 12.70 -1.26
CA GLU A 95 -42.06 12.05 -0.11
C GLU A 95 -41.75 10.57 -0.37
N LYS A 96 -42.69 9.84 -1.00
CA LYS A 96 -42.48 8.44 -1.41
C LYS A 96 -41.35 8.32 -2.43
N GLN A 97 -41.27 9.22 -3.41
CA GLN A 97 -40.17 9.26 -4.38
C GLN A 97 -38.83 9.56 -3.72
N ALA A 98 -38.77 10.54 -2.82
CA ALA A 98 -37.54 10.87 -2.08
C ALA A 98 -37.06 9.69 -1.22
N GLN A 99 -37.99 8.97 -0.58
CA GLN A 99 -37.68 7.78 0.21
C GLN A 99 -37.21 6.61 -0.65
N GLU A 100 -37.80 6.44 -1.84
CA GLU A 100 -37.36 5.42 -2.80
C GLU A 100 -35.95 5.72 -3.34
N GLU A 101 -35.65 6.98 -3.69
CA GLU A 101 -34.32 7.39 -4.14
C GLU A 101 -33.28 7.25 -3.04
N LYS A 102 -33.61 7.60 -1.78
CA LYS A 102 -32.74 7.32 -0.64
C LYS A 102 -32.45 5.83 -0.52
N ARG A 103 -33.48 4.98 -0.64
CA ARG A 103 -33.33 3.52 -0.57
C ARG A 103 -32.47 2.98 -1.72
N LYS A 104 -32.65 3.48 -2.95
CA LYS A 104 -31.80 3.13 -4.10
C LYS A 104 -30.34 3.51 -3.86
N SER A 105 -30.09 4.70 -3.33
CA SER A 105 -28.74 5.16 -2.97
C SER A 105 -28.10 4.26 -1.91
N GLU A 106 -28.85 3.84 -0.90
CA GLU A 106 -28.36 2.92 0.13
C GLU A 106 -28.02 1.54 -0.44
N TYR A 107 -28.86 0.99 -1.33
CA TYR A 107 -28.56 -0.27 -2.01
C TYR A 107 -27.35 -0.17 -2.95
N ALA A 108 -27.25 0.93 -3.71
CA ALA A 108 -26.12 1.18 -4.59
C ALA A 108 -24.80 1.19 -3.80
N GLU A 109 -24.79 1.84 -2.64
CA GLU A 109 -23.62 1.87 -1.76
C GLU A 109 -23.27 0.49 -1.19
N LYS A 110 -24.27 -0.30 -0.77
CA LYS A 110 -24.06 -1.68 -0.33
C LYS A 110 -23.49 -2.57 -1.43
N ILE A 111 -24.02 -2.46 -2.66
CA ILE A 111 -23.52 -3.19 -3.83
C ILE A 111 -22.08 -2.77 -4.14
N ARG A 112 -21.80 -1.47 -4.16
CA ARG A 112 -20.45 -0.92 -4.38
C ARG A 112 -19.45 -1.48 -3.37
N GLN A 113 -19.82 -1.48 -2.09
CA GLN A 113 -18.98 -2.02 -1.03
C GLN A 113 -18.79 -3.54 -1.17
N ALA A 114 -19.85 -4.29 -1.50
CA ALA A 114 -19.77 -5.74 -1.70
C ALA A 114 -18.84 -6.12 -2.87
N VAL A 115 -18.98 -5.42 -4.01
CA VAL A 115 -18.12 -5.63 -5.19
C VAL A 115 -16.67 -5.29 -4.88
N LYS A 116 -16.43 -4.19 -4.18
CA LYS A 116 -15.10 -3.78 -3.74
C LYS A 116 -14.44 -4.81 -2.83
N LEU A 117 -15.15 -5.25 -1.79
CA LEU A 117 -14.64 -6.29 -0.88
C LEU A 117 -14.37 -7.61 -1.62
N HIS A 118 -15.28 -8.03 -2.51
CA HIS A 118 -15.06 -9.21 -3.34
C HIS A 118 -13.79 -9.10 -4.20
N TYR A 119 -13.60 -7.96 -4.88
CA TYR A 119 -12.41 -7.73 -5.69
C TYR A 119 -11.14 -7.79 -4.84
N LEU A 120 -11.10 -7.05 -3.73
CA LEU A 120 -9.93 -6.98 -2.86
C LEU A 120 -9.60 -8.34 -2.21
N ARG A 121 -10.59 -9.11 -1.75
CA ARG A 121 -10.38 -10.47 -1.21
C ARG A 121 -9.68 -11.38 -2.22
N THR A 122 -10.12 -11.35 -3.48
CA THR A 122 -9.51 -12.19 -4.53
C THR A 122 -8.07 -11.80 -4.88
N THR A 123 -7.60 -10.63 -4.45
CA THR A 123 -6.18 -10.24 -4.60
C THR A 123 -5.27 -10.83 -3.52
N LEU A 124 -5.83 -11.46 -2.48
CA LEU A 124 -5.08 -12.16 -1.43
C LEU A 124 -4.98 -13.68 -1.70
N THR A 125 -5.72 -14.20 -2.69
CA THR A 125 -5.70 -15.62 -3.03
C THR A 125 -4.46 -15.95 -3.86
N ILE A 126 -3.51 -16.67 -3.27
CA ILE A 126 -2.33 -17.19 -3.97
C ILE A 126 -2.74 -18.47 -4.70
N ASN A 127 -3.20 -18.35 -5.94
CA ASN A 127 -3.31 -19.50 -6.82
C ASN A 127 -1.98 -19.68 -7.57
N SER A 128 -1.56 -20.91 -7.85
CA SER A 128 -0.33 -21.24 -8.61
C SER A 128 -0.35 -20.78 -10.08
N LYS A 129 -1.37 -20.02 -10.49
CA LYS A 129 -1.50 -19.38 -11.81
C LYS A 129 -1.33 -17.87 -11.62
N PRO A 130 -0.75 -17.13 -12.59
CA PRO A 130 -0.61 -15.69 -12.50
C PRO A 130 -1.96 -15.07 -12.14
N ALA A 131 -2.03 -14.42 -10.98
CA ALA A 131 -3.28 -13.92 -10.44
C ALA A 131 -3.86 -12.91 -11.43
N SER A 132 -5.08 -13.16 -11.90
CA SER A 132 -5.76 -12.23 -12.82
C SER A 132 -5.94 -10.86 -12.16
N ARG A 133 -5.99 -10.82 -10.83
CA ARG A 133 -6.12 -9.62 -9.98
C ARG A 133 -4.91 -9.50 -9.05
N ASP A 134 -4.32 -8.33 -9.01
CA ASP A 134 -3.17 -7.97 -8.17
C ASP A 134 -3.38 -6.57 -7.56
N GLN A 135 -2.44 -6.12 -6.73
CA GLN A 135 -2.52 -4.80 -6.08
C GLN A 135 -2.61 -3.66 -7.08
N LEU A 136 -1.78 -3.68 -8.13
CA LEU A 136 -1.71 -2.63 -9.13
C LEU A 136 -3.03 -2.50 -9.89
N LYS A 137 -3.62 -3.62 -10.31
CA LYS A 137 -4.94 -3.65 -10.93
C LYS A 137 -6.05 -3.22 -9.98
N ALA A 138 -5.94 -3.55 -8.69
CA ALA A 138 -6.91 -3.12 -7.68
C ALA A 138 -6.91 -1.60 -7.49
N VAL A 139 -5.73 -0.98 -7.37
CA VAL A 139 -5.59 0.48 -7.29
C VAL A 139 -6.19 1.12 -8.53
N LYS A 140 -5.83 0.64 -9.73
CA LYS A 140 -6.37 1.16 -10.98
C LYS A 140 -7.89 1.01 -11.10
N PHE A 141 -8.43 -0.13 -10.67
CA PHE A 141 -9.88 -0.40 -10.71
C PHE A 141 -10.66 0.53 -9.77
N LEU A 142 -10.12 0.80 -8.57
CA LEU A 142 -10.81 1.60 -7.55
C LEU A 142 -10.56 3.10 -7.66
N HIS A 143 -9.38 3.51 -8.14
CA HIS A 143 -8.90 4.88 -8.07
C HIS A 143 -8.38 5.43 -9.42
N GLY A 144 -8.50 4.68 -10.52
CA GLY A 144 -8.08 5.13 -11.85
C GLY A 144 -6.58 5.40 -11.93
N ALA A 145 -6.19 6.63 -12.30
CA ALA A 145 -4.79 7.08 -12.33
C ALA A 145 -4.20 7.34 -10.92
N ASN A 146 -4.99 7.16 -9.86
CA ASN A 146 -4.57 7.31 -8.48
C ASN A 146 -3.93 8.67 -8.13
N LEU A 147 -4.50 9.76 -8.63
CA LEU A 147 -3.99 11.13 -8.43
C LEU A 147 -3.83 11.51 -6.95
N ASN A 148 -4.62 10.91 -6.06
CA ASN A 148 -4.59 11.18 -4.62
C ASN A 148 -3.60 10.29 -3.84
N ASN A 149 -2.81 9.46 -4.53
CA ASN A 149 -1.83 8.53 -3.93
C ASN A 149 -2.48 7.62 -2.87
N ILE A 150 -3.64 7.04 -3.20
CA ILE A 150 -4.35 6.13 -2.31
C ILE A 150 -3.62 4.79 -2.25
N ASN A 151 -3.37 4.35 -1.03
CA ASN A 151 -2.73 3.08 -0.72
C ASN A 151 -3.76 2.09 -0.18
N LEU A 152 -3.60 0.84 -0.59
CA LEU A 152 -4.47 -0.27 -0.17
C LEU A 152 -3.81 -1.17 0.89
N CYS A 153 -2.59 -0.87 1.33
CA CYS A 153 -1.90 -1.63 2.35
C CYS A 153 -0.93 -0.76 3.16
N PHE A 154 -0.63 -1.22 4.37
CA PHE A 154 0.41 -0.65 5.22
C PHE A 154 1.35 -1.75 5.73
N ASP A 155 2.64 -1.66 5.42
CA ASP A 155 3.59 -2.74 5.69
C ASP A 155 4.84 -2.26 6.43
N TYR A 156 4.81 -2.41 7.74
CA TYR A 156 5.87 -2.08 8.68
C TYR A 156 6.72 -3.31 9.10
N SER A 157 6.61 -4.44 8.39
CA SER A 157 7.30 -5.70 8.76
C SER A 157 8.84 -5.66 8.66
N GLU A 158 9.40 -4.67 7.95
CA GLU A 158 10.86 -4.50 7.74
C GLU A 158 11.38 -3.12 8.14
N ALA A 159 10.49 -2.26 8.65
CA ALA A 159 10.87 -0.94 9.16
C ALA A 159 11.62 -1.05 10.50
N PRO A 160 12.20 0.04 11.05
CA PRO A 160 12.99 -0.02 12.28
C PRO A 160 12.22 -0.62 13.46
N PRO A 161 12.86 -1.49 14.27
CA PRO A 161 12.23 -2.06 15.46
C PRO A 161 12.01 -1.02 16.56
N GLU A 162 12.75 0.09 16.55
CA GLU A 162 12.64 1.16 17.55
C GLU A 162 12.32 2.47 16.85
N ILE A 163 11.32 3.19 17.33
CA ILE A 163 10.91 4.47 16.73
C ILE A 163 10.22 5.37 17.77
N TYR A 164 10.36 6.69 17.59
CA TYR A 164 9.56 7.68 18.30
C TYR A 164 8.26 7.95 17.54
N GLU A 165 7.17 8.23 18.27
CA GLU A 165 5.87 8.53 17.65
C GLU A 165 5.94 9.67 16.62
N ASP A 166 6.67 10.75 16.93
CA ASP A 166 6.82 11.88 16.02
C ASP A 166 7.64 11.52 14.78
N SER A 167 8.70 10.72 14.93
CA SER A 167 9.48 10.20 13.81
C SER A 167 8.63 9.30 12.91
N PHE A 168 7.77 8.47 13.49
CA PHE A 168 6.81 7.66 12.74
C PHE A 168 5.85 8.54 11.94
N LYS A 169 5.20 9.52 12.58
CA LYS A 169 4.28 10.44 11.92
C LYS A 169 4.96 11.19 10.77
N GLN A 170 6.14 11.77 11.00
CA GLN A 170 6.90 12.46 9.94
C GLN A 170 7.26 11.52 8.77
N SER A 171 7.50 10.25 9.04
CA SER A 171 7.88 9.26 8.02
C SER A 171 6.68 8.79 7.20
N TYR A 172 5.48 8.65 7.78
CA TYR A 172 4.36 7.94 7.15
C TYR A 172 3.09 8.78 6.97
N ASP A 173 3.00 10.01 7.49
CA ASP A 173 1.77 10.80 7.42
C ASP A 173 1.35 11.22 6.01
N HIS A 174 2.28 11.21 5.06
CA HIS A 174 1.98 11.46 3.65
C HIS A 174 1.11 10.35 3.02
N ILE A 175 1.00 9.18 3.65
CA ILE A 175 0.25 8.05 3.12
C ILE A 175 -1.25 8.30 3.30
N ASN A 176 -1.97 8.30 2.17
CA ASN A 176 -3.43 8.31 2.14
C ASN A 176 -3.96 6.90 1.95
N PHE A 177 -4.99 6.53 2.70
CA PHE A 177 -5.60 5.20 2.63
C PHE A 177 -7.01 5.26 2.07
N ASP A 178 -7.39 4.17 1.42
CA ASP A 178 -8.79 3.85 1.23
C ASP A 178 -9.41 3.40 2.58
N GLN A 179 -10.74 3.55 2.75
CA GLN A 179 -11.45 3.06 3.94
C GLN A 179 -11.31 1.54 4.15
N VAL A 180 -10.94 0.78 3.11
CA VAL A 180 -10.70 -0.65 3.09
C VAL A 180 -9.24 -0.93 2.72
N LEU A 181 -8.50 -1.56 3.63
CA LEU A 181 -7.15 -2.04 3.37
C LEU A 181 -7.15 -3.54 3.02
N ARG A 182 -6.35 -3.92 2.03
CA ARG A 182 -5.99 -5.31 1.72
C ARG A 182 -5.28 -5.96 2.88
N TYR A 183 -4.27 -5.28 3.42
CA TYR A 183 -3.57 -5.79 4.59
C TYR A 183 -2.86 -4.69 5.37
N VAL A 184 -2.61 -5.00 6.65
CA VAL A 184 -1.71 -4.26 7.52
C VAL A 184 -0.73 -5.27 8.13
N SER A 185 0.57 -4.95 8.11
CA SER A 185 1.62 -5.79 8.68
C SER A 185 2.51 -5.00 9.63
N PHE A 186 2.73 -5.52 10.83
CA PHE A 186 3.64 -4.97 11.83
C PHE A 186 4.63 -6.02 12.31
N ARG A 187 5.91 -5.63 12.35
CA ARG A 187 6.92 -6.36 13.13
C ARG A 187 6.74 -6.09 14.63
N ARG A 188 7.57 -6.71 15.46
CA ARG A 188 7.79 -6.27 16.84
C ARG A 188 8.41 -4.86 16.85
N ILE A 189 7.66 -3.85 17.30
CA ILE A 189 8.07 -2.44 17.38
C ILE A 189 8.17 -2.03 18.84
N GLU A 190 9.20 -1.32 19.26
CA GLU A 190 9.36 -0.70 20.58
C GLU A 190 9.23 0.83 20.44
N LEU A 191 8.16 1.37 21.04
CA LEU A 191 7.90 2.81 21.01
C LEU A 191 8.78 3.53 22.04
N GLN A 192 9.69 4.36 21.56
CA GLN A 192 10.61 5.13 22.40
C GLN A 192 9.88 6.30 23.07
N LYS A 193 10.10 6.48 24.37
CA LYS A 193 9.57 7.61 25.13
C LYS A 193 10.53 8.79 25.03
N PRO A 194 10.06 10.02 24.80
CA PRO A 194 10.94 11.18 24.80
C PRO A 194 11.65 11.30 26.15
N PRO A 195 12.93 11.73 26.17
CA PRO A 195 13.69 11.89 27.40
C PRO A 195 12.97 12.90 28.31
N VAL A 196 12.45 12.42 29.44
CA VAL A 196 11.74 13.26 30.40
C VAL A 196 12.78 14.10 31.15
N SER A 197 12.61 15.44 31.20
CA SER A 197 13.48 16.30 32.00
C SER A 197 13.61 15.78 33.45
N ALA A 198 14.81 15.83 34.04
CA ALA A 198 15.09 15.30 35.38
C ALA A 198 14.14 15.83 36.47
N VAL A 199 13.60 17.04 36.29
CA VAL A 199 12.63 17.69 37.18
C VAL A 199 11.23 17.05 37.07
N LYS A 200 10.75 16.81 35.85
CA LYS A 200 9.47 16.10 35.62
C LYS A 200 9.57 14.61 35.99
N ALA A 201 10.74 13.98 35.83
CA ALA A 201 10.98 12.59 36.24
C ALA A 201 10.85 12.38 37.76
N ARG A 202 11.20 13.39 38.59
CA ARG A 202 10.97 13.36 40.04
C ARG A 202 9.49 13.52 40.42
N LEU A 203 8.76 14.39 39.71
CA LEU A 203 7.32 14.62 39.95
C LEU A 203 6.44 13.43 39.50
N THR A 204 6.82 12.75 38.42
CA THR A 204 6.11 11.53 37.98
C THR A 204 6.38 10.34 38.90
N ARG A 205 7.59 10.20 39.45
CA ARG A 205 7.94 9.11 40.39
C ARG A 205 7.04 9.05 41.63
N ASN A 206 6.62 10.21 42.14
CA ASN A 206 5.70 10.31 43.29
C ASN A 206 4.23 10.05 42.92
N ARG A 207 3.87 10.06 41.63
CA ARG A 207 2.50 9.89 41.14
C ARG A 207 2.25 8.53 40.47
N THR A 208 3.31 7.78 40.14
CA THR A 208 3.24 6.48 39.43
C THR A 208 3.23 5.25 40.34
N GLN A 209 3.15 5.40 41.67
CA GLN A 209 3.06 4.25 42.58
C GLN A 209 1.71 3.52 42.58
N THR A 210 0.72 3.94 41.77
CA THR A 210 -0.66 3.41 41.86
C THR A 210 -1.25 2.78 40.60
N SER A 211 -0.53 2.63 39.48
CA SER A 211 -1.08 1.88 38.32
C SER A 211 -0.31 0.59 38.06
N ASN A 212 -0.83 -0.52 38.57
CA ASN A 212 -0.38 -1.87 38.25
C ASN A 212 -0.78 -2.21 36.80
N LYS A 213 -0.06 -1.67 35.81
CA LYS A 213 -0.39 -1.78 34.37
C LYS A 213 -0.12 -3.16 33.74
N GLY A 214 0.28 -4.15 34.53
CA GLY A 214 0.71 -5.45 34.02
C GLY A 214 2.03 -5.37 33.23
N ARG A 215 2.50 -6.52 32.73
CA ARG A 215 3.72 -6.65 31.91
C ARG A 215 3.47 -6.61 30.40
N GLY A 216 2.21 -6.68 29.97
CA GLY A 216 1.83 -6.74 28.56
C GLY A 216 2.07 -5.42 27.84
N ARG A 217 2.44 -5.51 26.57
CA ARG A 217 2.72 -4.34 25.73
C ARG A 217 1.44 -3.66 25.25
N ASP A 218 1.57 -2.39 24.88
CA ASP A 218 0.50 -1.53 24.37
C ASP A 218 0.95 -0.59 23.23
N ASP A 219 2.17 -0.73 22.71
CA ASP A 219 2.75 0.20 21.73
C ASP A 219 2.02 0.19 20.38
N LEU A 220 1.53 -0.98 19.93
CA LEU A 220 0.76 -1.05 18.68
C LEU A 220 -0.52 -0.21 18.69
N THR A 221 -1.06 0.13 19.87
CA THR A 221 -2.27 0.97 19.96
C THR A 221 -2.06 2.34 19.31
N VAL A 222 -0.85 2.90 19.33
CA VAL A 222 -0.52 4.17 18.67
C VAL A 222 -0.66 4.06 17.15
N PHE A 223 -0.16 2.98 16.57
CA PHE A 223 -0.15 2.75 15.13
C PHE A 223 -1.55 2.41 14.59
N PHE A 224 -2.32 1.60 15.31
CA PHE A 224 -3.73 1.34 14.95
C PHE A 224 -4.61 2.58 15.13
N ASN A 225 -4.39 3.40 16.16
CA ASN A 225 -5.08 4.69 16.29
C ASN A 225 -4.73 5.65 15.16
N TRP A 226 -3.49 5.63 14.67
CA TRP A 226 -3.08 6.37 13.48
C TRP A 226 -3.84 5.90 12.22
N LEU A 227 -3.95 4.58 11.98
CA LEU A 227 -4.75 4.04 10.87
C LEU A 227 -6.22 4.47 10.95
N LYS A 228 -6.80 4.42 12.15
CA LYS A 228 -8.15 4.92 12.41
C LYS A 228 -8.28 6.42 12.10
N GLY A 229 -7.28 7.21 12.53
CA GLY A 229 -7.20 8.64 12.25
C GLY A 229 -7.09 8.96 10.75
N LYS A 230 -6.52 8.06 9.95
CA LYS A 230 -6.49 8.15 8.48
C LYS A 230 -7.80 7.71 7.80
N GLY A 231 -8.83 7.35 8.56
CA GLY A 231 -10.16 6.99 8.03
C GLY A 231 -10.33 5.53 7.61
N VAL A 232 -9.38 4.66 7.95
CA VAL A 232 -9.51 3.21 7.73
C VAL A 232 -10.63 2.65 8.60
N LYS A 233 -11.50 1.82 8.01
CA LYS A 233 -12.64 1.19 8.69
C LYS A 233 -12.64 -0.33 8.57
N HIS A 234 -12.04 -0.87 7.52
CA HIS A 234 -12.05 -2.29 7.21
C HIS A 234 -10.64 -2.74 6.82
N ILE A 235 -10.15 -3.84 7.38
CA ILE A 235 -8.85 -4.43 7.07
C ILE A 235 -9.05 -5.91 6.75
N LEU A 236 -8.76 -6.32 5.51
CA LEU A 236 -8.96 -7.72 5.12
C LEU A 236 -7.99 -8.66 5.83
N LYS A 237 -6.70 -8.32 5.94
CA LYS A 237 -5.70 -9.14 6.65
C LYS A 237 -4.87 -8.29 7.62
N VAL A 238 -4.85 -8.67 8.89
CA VAL A 238 -3.96 -8.08 9.91
C VAL A 238 -2.88 -9.08 10.26
N MET A 239 -1.61 -8.68 10.14
CA MET A 239 -0.44 -9.47 10.50
C MET A 239 0.38 -8.73 11.56
N VAL A 240 0.64 -9.39 12.69
CA VAL A 240 1.41 -8.81 13.79
C VAL A 240 2.38 -9.84 14.35
N ASP A 241 3.68 -9.52 14.32
CA ASP A 241 4.71 -10.27 15.04
C ASP A 241 4.73 -9.90 16.52
N ASP A 242 4.11 -10.76 17.32
CA ASP A 242 3.96 -10.67 18.78
C ASP A 242 4.35 -11.98 19.50
N LEU A 243 5.23 -12.77 18.88
CA LEU A 243 5.63 -14.09 19.39
C LEU A 243 6.52 -13.98 20.64
N LYS A 244 7.36 -12.94 20.72
CA LYS A 244 8.36 -12.75 21.78
C LYS A 244 7.75 -12.17 23.07
N ASP A 245 8.17 -12.67 24.24
CA ASP A 245 7.79 -12.11 25.55
C ASP A 245 8.49 -10.75 25.85
N PRO A 246 7.82 -9.80 26.53
CA PRO A 246 6.37 -9.75 26.70
C PRO A 246 5.68 -9.51 25.36
N SER A 247 4.56 -10.20 25.15
CA SER A 247 3.61 -9.93 24.06
C SER A 247 2.64 -8.82 24.45
N HIS A 248 1.79 -8.40 23.52
CA HIS A 248 0.74 -7.42 23.81
C HIS A 248 -0.30 -8.00 24.77
N SER A 249 -0.80 -7.12 25.65
CA SER A 249 -1.94 -7.47 26.51
C SER A 249 -3.20 -7.71 25.67
N ASP A 250 -4.15 -8.51 26.17
CA ASP A 250 -5.43 -8.71 25.49
C ASP A 250 -6.19 -7.39 25.30
N LYS A 251 -6.11 -6.50 26.30
CA LYS A 251 -6.63 -5.14 26.21
C LYS A 251 -6.01 -4.36 25.05
N ALA A 252 -4.69 -4.44 24.85
CA ALA A 252 -4.04 -3.73 23.74
C ALA A 252 -4.48 -4.29 22.39
N LEU A 253 -4.63 -5.62 22.27
CA LEU A 253 -5.15 -6.25 21.06
C LEU A 253 -6.58 -5.78 20.76
N GLU A 254 -7.46 -5.80 21.77
CA GLU A 254 -8.83 -5.28 21.65
C GLU A 254 -8.86 -3.81 21.23
N ASP A 255 -8.06 -2.95 21.89
CA ASP A 255 -7.99 -1.53 21.58
C ASP A 255 -7.46 -1.27 20.16
N CYS A 256 -6.59 -2.15 19.64
CA CYS A 256 -6.10 -2.10 18.26
C CYS A 256 -7.15 -2.49 17.23
N LEU A 257 -7.89 -3.60 17.43
CA LEU A 257 -8.71 -4.21 16.39
C LEU A 257 -10.19 -3.79 16.43
N ARG A 258 -10.74 -3.51 17.62
CA ARG A 258 -12.17 -3.15 17.80
C ARG A 258 -12.65 -1.99 16.90
N PRO A 259 -11.82 -0.98 16.55
CA PRO A 259 -12.24 0.08 15.63
C PRO A 259 -12.45 -0.36 14.18
N PHE A 260 -12.05 -1.57 13.79
CA PHE A 260 -12.01 -2.03 12.41
C PHE A 260 -12.82 -3.30 12.18
N GLU A 261 -13.40 -3.42 11.00
CA GLU A 261 -13.88 -4.69 10.47
C GLU A 261 -12.69 -5.51 9.96
N VAL A 262 -12.34 -6.59 10.68
CA VAL A 262 -11.20 -7.48 10.35
C VAL A 262 -11.70 -8.82 9.84
N GLU A 263 -11.20 -9.27 8.68
CA GLU A 263 -11.61 -10.56 8.09
C GLU A 263 -10.60 -11.69 8.32
N ILE A 264 -9.31 -11.41 8.31
CA ILE A 264 -8.23 -12.38 8.51
C ILE A 264 -7.30 -11.83 9.60
N LEU A 265 -7.10 -12.61 10.65
CA LEU A 265 -6.20 -12.24 11.75
C LEU A 265 -5.05 -13.25 11.87
N ASP A 266 -3.83 -12.76 11.70
CA ASP A 266 -2.58 -13.45 12.00
C ASP A 266 -1.78 -12.64 13.02
N TRP A 267 -2.14 -12.83 14.29
CA TRP A 267 -1.46 -12.22 15.43
C TRP A 267 -0.63 -13.29 16.12
N THR A 268 0.70 -13.21 16.10
CA THR A 268 1.56 -14.35 16.47
C THR A 268 1.70 -14.58 17.98
N LYS A 269 0.88 -13.94 18.79
CA LYS A 269 0.78 -14.17 20.24
C LYS A 269 0.29 -15.60 20.48
N VAL A 270 1.05 -16.35 21.25
CA VAL A 270 0.79 -17.77 21.57
C VAL A 270 -0.46 -17.90 22.45
N ASP A 271 -1.26 -18.92 22.16
CA ASP A 271 -2.43 -19.34 22.95
C ASP A 271 -3.46 -18.22 23.19
N LEU A 272 -3.79 -17.48 22.12
CA LEU A 272 -4.71 -16.36 22.16
C LEU A 272 -6.10 -16.75 22.69
N CYS A 273 -6.67 -15.94 23.59
CA CYS A 273 -7.97 -16.21 24.19
C CYS A 273 -9.13 -16.02 23.18
N PRO A 274 -10.07 -16.98 23.01
CA PRO A 274 -11.24 -16.82 22.14
C PRO A 274 -12.12 -15.62 22.47
N GLU A 275 -12.32 -15.32 23.76
CA GLU A 275 -13.14 -14.19 24.21
C GLU A 275 -12.51 -12.85 23.81
N THR A 276 -11.18 -12.76 23.88
CA THR A 276 -10.42 -11.60 23.39
C THR A 276 -10.60 -11.45 21.88
N ILE A 277 -10.52 -12.52 21.11
CA ILE A 277 -10.75 -12.48 19.65
C ILE A 277 -12.19 -12.03 19.33
N LEU A 278 -13.18 -12.58 20.04
CA LEU A 278 -14.60 -12.22 19.90
C LEU A 278 -14.85 -10.74 20.20
N THR A 279 -14.23 -10.23 21.26
CA THR A 279 -14.33 -8.83 21.68
C THR A 279 -13.60 -7.88 20.72
N ALA A 280 -12.46 -8.32 20.17
CA ALA A 280 -11.61 -7.50 19.31
C ALA A 280 -12.08 -7.47 17.85
N CYS A 281 -12.54 -8.59 17.30
CA CYS A 281 -12.85 -8.75 15.88
C CYS A 281 -13.92 -9.82 15.60
N ARG A 282 -15.16 -9.58 16.06
CA ARG A 282 -16.30 -10.52 15.95
C ARG A 282 -16.59 -11.05 14.54
N ASN A 283 -16.28 -10.27 13.50
CA ASN A 283 -16.59 -10.59 12.10
C ASN A 283 -15.46 -11.35 11.36
N VAL A 284 -14.44 -11.82 12.07
CA VAL A 284 -13.31 -12.55 11.50
C VAL A 284 -13.78 -13.84 10.80
N ARG A 285 -13.19 -14.10 9.64
CA ARG A 285 -13.46 -15.26 8.78
C ARG A 285 -12.35 -16.30 8.82
N GLN A 286 -11.10 -15.84 8.98
CA GLN A 286 -9.94 -16.73 9.03
C GLN A 286 -9.01 -16.32 10.18
N LEU A 287 -8.58 -17.31 10.96
CA LEU A 287 -7.67 -17.12 12.09
C LEU A 287 -6.38 -17.90 11.88
N TYR A 288 -5.23 -17.29 12.13
CA TYR A 288 -3.95 -17.97 12.24
C TYR A 288 -3.52 -17.98 13.70
N LEU A 289 -3.74 -19.10 14.38
CA LEU A 289 -3.53 -19.21 15.83
C LEU A 289 -2.20 -19.93 16.11
N ARG A 290 -1.31 -19.26 16.83
CA ARG A 290 -0.06 -19.86 17.33
C ARG A 290 -0.40 -20.70 18.57
N TRP A 291 -0.14 -22.00 18.48
CA TRP A 291 -0.44 -22.96 19.53
C TRP A 291 0.85 -23.47 20.18
N SER A 292 0.91 -23.40 21.51
CA SER A 292 2.07 -23.83 22.31
C SER A 292 2.30 -25.35 22.35
N GLY A 293 1.35 -26.15 21.86
CA GLY A 293 1.30 -27.60 22.10
C GLY A 293 0.45 -28.01 23.31
N ASN A 294 -0.05 -27.04 24.09
CA ASN A 294 -0.91 -27.33 25.24
C ASN A 294 -2.31 -27.78 24.80
N ARG A 295 -2.69 -29.03 25.08
CA ARG A 295 -4.01 -29.59 24.74
C ARG A 295 -5.17 -28.85 25.40
N ALA A 296 -4.98 -28.25 26.59
CA ALA A 296 -6.03 -27.48 27.25
C ALA A 296 -6.49 -26.27 26.40
N ILE A 297 -5.58 -25.68 25.63
CA ILE A 297 -5.88 -24.55 24.75
C ILE A 297 -6.77 -24.98 23.58
N LEU A 298 -6.48 -26.12 22.95
CA LEU A 298 -7.35 -26.67 21.89
C LEU A 298 -8.75 -27.01 22.43
N ARG A 299 -8.84 -27.49 23.68
CA ARG A 299 -10.13 -27.73 24.33
C ARG A 299 -10.91 -26.45 24.57
N ALA A 300 -10.25 -25.39 25.06
CA ALA A 300 -10.86 -24.07 25.25
C ALA A 300 -11.28 -23.43 23.92
N TRP A 301 -10.47 -23.56 22.86
CA TRP A 301 -10.82 -23.05 21.54
C TRP A 301 -12.03 -23.76 20.92
N SER A 302 -12.18 -25.07 21.16
CA SER A 302 -13.27 -25.88 20.61
C SER A 302 -14.52 -25.94 21.48
N GLU A 303 -14.56 -25.29 22.63
CA GLU A 303 -15.74 -25.28 23.48
C GLU A 303 -16.87 -24.42 22.87
N PRO A 304 -18.15 -24.63 23.25
CA PRO A 304 -19.29 -23.88 22.70
C PRO A 304 -19.15 -22.36 22.88
N GLU A 305 -18.53 -21.94 23.99
CA GLU A 305 -18.29 -20.55 24.33
C GLU A 305 -16.99 -19.98 23.74
N GLY A 306 -16.21 -20.82 23.03
CA GLY A 306 -14.93 -20.48 22.41
C GLY A 306 -15.09 -19.96 20.97
N LEU A 307 -14.30 -20.51 20.04
CA LEU A 307 -14.26 -20.01 18.65
C LEU A 307 -15.58 -20.20 17.89
N ALA A 308 -16.43 -21.14 18.32
CA ALA A 308 -17.74 -21.38 17.73
C ALA A 308 -18.66 -20.14 17.76
N LYS A 309 -18.48 -19.22 18.73
CA LYS A 309 -19.23 -17.95 18.81
C LYS A 309 -18.93 -16.96 17.69
N LEU A 310 -17.81 -17.10 16.98
CA LEU A 310 -17.42 -16.20 15.91
C LEU A 310 -18.25 -16.51 14.66
N GLU A 311 -19.46 -15.97 14.53
CA GLU A 311 -20.48 -16.35 13.54
C GLU A 311 -20.00 -16.44 12.07
N LYS A 312 -19.00 -15.64 11.69
CA LYS A 312 -18.45 -15.58 10.33
C LYS A 312 -17.18 -16.42 10.12
N LEU A 313 -16.70 -17.11 11.17
CA LEU A 313 -15.49 -17.92 11.10
C LEU A 313 -15.71 -19.11 10.14
N GLU A 314 -14.83 -19.19 9.14
CA GLU A 314 -14.81 -20.18 8.07
C GLU A 314 -13.58 -21.09 8.18
N ALA A 315 -12.44 -20.56 8.62
CA ALA A 315 -11.19 -21.31 8.71
C ALA A 315 -10.32 -20.94 9.93
N VAL A 316 -9.66 -21.96 10.49
CA VAL A 316 -8.63 -21.81 11.52
C VAL A 316 -7.35 -22.49 11.01
N HIS A 317 -6.29 -21.71 10.86
CA HIS A 317 -4.93 -22.17 10.60
C HIS A 317 -4.24 -22.37 11.95
N LEU A 318 -4.12 -23.62 12.36
CA LEU A 318 -3.43 -24.04 13.56
C LEU A 318 -1.92 -24.09 13.28
N VAL A 319 -1.18 -23.11 13.80
CA VAL A 319 0.24 -22.93 13.56
C VAL A 319 1.05 -23.40 14.77
N TYR A 320 1.94 -24.36 14.59
CA TYR A 320 2.74 -24.96 15.68
C TYR A 320 4.20 -25.19 15.27
N SER A 321 5.15 -25.09 16.21
CA SER A 321 6.57 -25.37 15.96
C SER A 321 6.89 -26.83 16.30
N GLU A 322 7.49 -27.57 15.35
CA GLU A 322 7.95 -28.95 15.62
C GLU A 322 9.13 -28.98 16.59
N GLU A 323 9.99 -27.96 16.61
CA GLU A 323 11.13 -27.87 17.52
C GLU A 323 10.70 -27.61 18.97
N GLN A 324 9.60 -26.87 19.15
CA GLN A 324 9.05 -26.55 20.47
C GLN A 324 7.96 -27.55 20.90
N ALA A 325 7.51 -28.41 19.99
CA ALA A 325 6.50 -29.41 20.31
C ALA A 325 7.08 -30.50 21.22
N LEU A 326 6.46 -30.65 22.40
CA LEU A 326 6.80 -31.70 23.35
C LEU A 326 6.19 -33.07 22.98
N GLU A 327 5.21 -33.06 22.08
CA GLU A 327 4.42 -34.23 21.69
C GLU A 327 4.89 -34.82 20.36
N SER A 328 4.67 -36.12 20.15
CA SER A 328 4.98 -36.75 18.86
C SER A 328 4.08 -36.21 17.73
N ALA A 329 4.56 -36.30 16.49
CA ALA A 329 3.78 -35.89 15.30
C ALA A 329 2.41 -36.60 15.21
N ASP A 330 2.33 -37.87 15.62
CA ASP A 330 1.09 -38.63 15.68
C ASP A 330 0.13 -38.06 16.73
N ARG A 331 0.63 -37.69 17.91
CA ARG A 331 -0.18 -37.06 18.96
C ARG A 331 -0.64 -35.66 18.57
N ILE A 332 0.20 -34.87 17.92
CA ILE A 332 -0.18 -33.56 17.35
C ILE A 332 -1.30 -33.73 16.33
N THR A 333 -1.18 -34.71 15.43
CA THR A 333 -2.22 -35.03 14.45
C THR A 333 -3.52 -35.43 15.12
N MET A 334 -3.46 -36.32 16.12
CA MET A 334 -4.61 -36.72 16.91
C MET A 334 -5.27 -35.52 17.61
N TYR A 335 -4.49 -34.62 18.20
CA TYR A 335 -5.01 -33.42 18.88
C TYR A 335 -5.67 -32.44 17.93
N ALA A 336 -5.09 -32.23 16.75
CA ALA A 336 -5.66 -31.36 15.72
C ALA A 336 -6.99 -31.93 15.17
N ASN A 337 -7.08 -33.24 14.97
CA ASN A 337 -8.31 -33.90 14.52
C ASN A 337 -9.41 -33.83 15.61
N ASP A 338 -9.07 -34.15 16.87
CA ASP A 338 -9.98 -34.02 18.05
C ASP A 338 -10.49 -32.57 18.18
N PHE A 339 -9.61 -31.59 17.94
CA PHE A 339 -9.97 -30.17 17.92
C PHE A 339 -10.95 -29.82 16.79
N GLU A 340 -10.69 -30.25 15.55
CA GLU A 340 -11.56 -29.97 14.40
C GLU A 340 -12.95 -30.56 14.60
N GLU A 341 -13.05 -31.81 15.09
CA GLU A 341 -14.32 -32.48 15.36
C GLU A 341 -15.13 -31.70 16.41
N ARG A 342 -14.55 -31.46 17.59
CA ARG A 342 -15.21 -30.72 18.67
C ARG A 342 -15.61 -29.31 18.29
N LEU A 343 -14.76 -28.60 17.52
CA LEU A 343 -15.07 -27.24 17.07
C LEU A 343 -16.30 -27.24 16.16
N ASN A 344 -16.42 -28.22 15.27
CA ASN A 344 -17.56 -28.35 14.37
C ASN A 344 -18.83 -28.82 15.10
N GLU A 345 -18.73 -29.68 16.11
CA GLU A 345 -19.85 -30.01 17.00
C GLU A 345 -20.38 -28.77 17.73
N SER A 346 -19.48 -27.99 18.33
CA SER A 346 -19.80 -26.72 18.99
C SER A 346 -20.41 -25.69 18.04
N ALA A 347 -19.91 -25.60 16.80
CA ALA A 347 -20.44 -24.71 15.78
C ALA A 347 -21.83 -25.14 15.28
N ALA A 348 -22.09 -26.45 15.19
CA ALA A 348 -23.41 -27.00 14.83
C ALA A 348 -24.44 -26.78 15.96
N ALA A 349 -24.02 -26.86 17.22
CA ALA A 349 -24.86 -26.60 18.38
C ALA A 349 -25.25 -25.11 18.55
N ASN A 350 -24.58 -24.20 17.84
CA ASN A 350 -24.80 -22.76 17.87
C ASN A 350 -25.38 -22.28 16.52
N PRO A 351 -26.63 -22.64 16.17
CA PRO A 351 -27.21 -22.32 14.87
C PRO A 351 -27.29 -20.80 14.66
N LYS A 352 -27.00 -20.36 13.44
CA LYS A 352 -27.06 -18.96 13.00
C LYS A 352 -28.31 -18.28 13.58
N ARG A 353 -28.15 -17.28 14.46
CA ARG A 353 -29.20 -16.28 14.72
C ARG A 353 -29.25 -15.31 13.54
N THR A 354 -29.62 -15.76 12.35
CA THR A 354 -29.88 -14.86 11.22
C THR A 354 -31.28 -14.26 11.35
N LEU A 355 -31.32 -12.99 11.77
CA LEU A 355 -32.40 -12.06 11.43
C LEU A 355 -32.25 -11.67 9.95
N SER A 356 -32.53 -12.59 9.03
CA SER A 356 -32.71 -12.29 7.61
C SER A 356 -33.47 -13.41 6.93
N ASN A 357 -34.69 -13.10 6.49
CA ASN A 357 -35.60 -13.95 5.73
C ASN A 357 -35.12 -14.13 4.27
N ASP A 358 -33.98 -14.77 4.06
CA ASP A 358 -33.56 -15.19 2.72
C ASP A 358 -33.67 -16.71 2.64
N GLU A 359 -34.74 -17.17 1.99
CA GLU A 359 -35.05 -18.56 1.64
C GLU A 359 -34.09 -19.06 0.56
N ASP A 360 -32.87 -19.46 0.94
CA ASP A 360 -32.05 -20.37 0.13
C ASP A 360 -31.01 -21.09 1.01
N ASP A 361 -31.48 -21.82 2.03
CA ASP A 361 -30.63 -22.64 2.90
C ASP A 361 -30.62 -24.08 2.41
N THR A 362 -29.63 -24.40 1.58
CA THR A 362 -29.27 -25.79 1.27
C THR A 362 -28.56 -26.41 2.46
N GLY A 363 -29.33 -26.83 3.47
CA GLY A 363 -29.14 -27.96 4.41
C GLY A 363 -27.76 -28.39 4.92
N GLY A 364 -26.69 -27.59 4.78
CA GLY A 364 -25.35 -27.90 5.23
C GLY A 364 -25.06 -27.18 6.55
N GLY A 365 -24.97 -27.93 7.65
CA GLY A 365 -24.55 -27.39 8.94
C GLY A 365 -23.27 -26.56 8.83
N ARG A 366 -23.17 -25.49 9.63
CA ARG A 366 -22.02 -24.59 9.66
C ARG A 366 -20.73 -25.39 9.94
N ARG A 367 -19.84 -25.48 8.94
CA ARG A 367 -18.55 -26.17 9.05
C ARG A 367 -17.39 -25.17 9.03
N ILE A 368 -16.49 -25.29 10.02
CA ILE A 368 -15.24 -24.54 10.12
C ILE A 368 -14.10 -25.45 9.68
N LEU A 369 -13.30 -25.00 8.71
CA LEU A 369 -12.13 -25.73 8.20
C LEU A 369 -10.94 -25.54 9.14
N VAL A 370 -10.24 -26.61 9.47
CA VAL A 370 -9.00 -26.55 10.25
C VAL A 370 -7.83 -26.93 9.37
N PHE A 371 -6.88 -26.01 9.20
CA PHE A 371 -5.63 -26.25 8.49
C PHE A 371 -4.50 -26.38 9.49
N ARG A 372 -3.66 -27.40 9.31
CA ARG A 372 -2.42 -27.55 10.07
C ARG A 372 -1.30 -26.87 9.31
N CYS A 373 -0.65 -25.94 9.99
CA CYS A 373 0.48 -25.19 9.45
C CYS A 373 1.67 -25.43 10.36
N LYS A 374 2.79 -25.87 9.78
CA LYS A 374 4.05 -25.80 10.52
C LYS A 374 4.37 -24.31 10.67
N ALA A 375 4.72 -23.89 11.87
CA ALA A 375 5.30 -22.58 12.07
C ALA A 375 6.54 -22.53 11.19
N ASP A 376 6.60 -21.54 10.31
CA ASP A 376 7.88 -21.14 9.76
C ASP A 376 8.79 -20.91 10.97
N VAL A 377 9.98 -21.51 10.95
CA VAL A 377 11.05 -21.07 11.84
C VAL A 377 11.09 -19.55 11.65
N PRO A 378 11.10 -18.73 12.71
CA PRO A 378 11.38 -17.31 12.54
C PRO A 378 12.68 -17.16 11.73
N GLY A 379 12.57 -16.94 10.41
CA GLY A 379 13.67 -17.02 9.44
C GLY A 379 13.55 -18.02 8.27
N SER A 380 12.66 -19.04 8.23
CA SER A 380 12.72 -20.12 7.21
C SER A 380 11.94 -19.90 5.91
N GLU A 381 10.97 -18.98 5.84
CA GLU A 381 10.56 -18.36 4.55
C GLU A 381 11.10 -16.94 4.39
N ARG A 382 12.07 -16.57 5.24
CA ARG A 382 12.90 -15.38 5.09
C ARG A 382 14.34 -15.71 4.69
N ILE A 383 14.53 -16.76 3.89
CA ILE A 383 15.67 -16.79 2.95
C ILE A 383 15.38 -15.84 1.76
N VAL A 384 14.91 -14.62 2.05
CA VAL A 384 15.54 -13.47 1.41
C VAL A 384 16.88 -13.44 2.08
N ARG A 385 17.88 -13.98 1.37
CA ARG A 385 19.31 -13.94 1.68
C ARG A 385 19.59 -13.04 2.88
N GLU A 386 20.18 -13.61 3.93
CA GLU A 386 21.11 -12.85 4.77
C GLU A 386 22.10 -12.16 3.81
N GLY A 387 21.72 -10.96 3.45
CA GLY A 387 22.31 -10.07 2.47
C GLY A 387 22.13 -8.71 3.08
N ALA A 388 22.99 -8.43 4.06
CA ALA A 388 23.30 -7.11 4.61
C ALA A 388 22.45 -6.51 5.75
N PHE A 389 21.61 -7.25 6.49
CA PHE A 389 21.08 -6.73 7.77
C PHE A 389 21.94 -7.04 9.00
N ALA A 390 22.92 -7.95 8.91
CA ALA A 390 23.97 -8.12 9.90
C ALA A 390 25.23 -7.30 9.52
N LYS A 391 25.09 -5.96 9.44
CA LYS A 391 26.19 -4.97 9.57
C LYS A 391 25.75 -3.50 9.52
N ALA A 392 24.45 -3.18 9.53
CA ALA A 392 24.02 -1.77 9.54
C ALA A 392 24.10 -1.09 10.92
N GLN A 393 24.32 -1.82 12.03
CA GLN A 393 24.49 -1.24 13.38
C GLN A 393 25.84 -1.51 14.06
N SER A 394 26.73 -2.28 13.44
CA SER A 394 28.11 -2.47 13.93
C SER A 394 29.16 -2.51 12.81
N GLY A 395 28.78 -2.09 11.62
CA GLY A 395 29.58 -2.14 10.41
C GLY A 395 29.35 -0.96 9.49
N ILE A 396 29.12 0.23 10.05
CA ILE A 396 29.77 1.44 9.50
C ILE A 396 31.29 1.27 9.72
N ASN A 397 31.88 0.19 9.19
CA ASN A 397 33.20 0.34 8.63
C ASN A 397 32.96 1.34 7.52
N GLU A 398 33.35 2.58 7.75
CA GLU A 398 34.49 3.15 7.02
C GLU A 398 34.79 2.53 5.65
N MET A 399 33.79 2.25 4.81
CA MET A 399 33.89 2.80 3.47
C MET A 399 33.74 4.27 3.72
N SER A 400 34.88 4.92 3.90
CA SER A 400 35.02 6.34 3.81
C SER A 400 34.07 6.84 2.71
N LEU A 401 32.90 7.35 3.11
CA LEU A 401 32.48 8.66 2.68
C LEU A 401 33.69 9.52 2.99
N GLN A 402 34.70 9.46 2.11
CA GLN A 402 35.79 10.41 2.14
C GLN A 402 35.04 11.71 2.11
N SER A 403 35.07 12.40 3.25
CA SER A 403 34.51 13.71 3.50
C SER A 403 34.65 14.51 2.22
N ASN A 404 33.63 14.43 1.36
CA ASN A 404 33.79 14.91 0.01
C ASN A 404 33.50 16.38 0.19
N ARG A 405 34.54 17.20 0.07
CA ARG A 405 34.44 18.64 0.33
C ARG A 405 33.23 19.26 -0.38
N TRP A 406 32.86 18.72 -1.54
CA TRP A 406 31.67 19.13 -2.25
C TRP A 406 30.36 18.72 -1.55
N LEU A 407 30.22 17.47 -1.09
CA LEU A 407 29.04 17.05 -0.32
C LEU A 407 28.88 17.84 0.98
N ASN A 408 29.97 18.04 1.73
CA ASN A 408 29.90 18.88 2.95
C ASN A 408 29.56 20.34 2.64
N CYS A 409 29.99 20.84 1.48
CA CYS A 409 29.61 22.18 1.01
C CYS A 409 28.10 22.24 0.72
N MET A 410 27.57 21.21 0.06
CA MET A 410 26.14 21.11 -0.20
C MET A 410 25.32 20.96 1.08
N ASP A 411 25.79 20.20 2.06
CA ASP A 411 25.10 20.05 3.35
C ASP A 411 25.02 21.41 4.06
N LYS A 412 26.14 22.13 4.17
CA LYS A 412 26.15 23.49 4.75
C LYS A 412 25.26 24.46 3.99
N PHE A 413 25.25 24.38 2.65
CA PHE A 413 24.38 25.21 1.83
C PHE A 413 22.91 24.87 2.04
N ALA A 414 22.56 23.58 2.13
CA ALA A 414 21.21 23.12 2.37
C ALA A 414 20.71 23.54 3.76
N ASP A 415 21.57 23.52 4.78
CA ASP A 415 21.27 24.02 6.11
C ASP A 415 20.96 25.53 6.07
N GLU A 416 21.82 26.32 5.43
CA GLU A 416 21.63 27.78 5.31
C GLU A 416 20.35 28.13 4.54
N LEU A 417 20.07 27.39 3.45
CA LEU A 417 18.87 27.55 2.64
C LEU A 417 17.61 27.23 3.45
N GLN A 418 17.61 26.14 4.22
CA GLN A 418 16.47 25.77 5.07
C GLN A 418 16.21 26.81 6.17
N ASN A 419 17.27 27.33 6.79
CA ASN A 419 17.16 28.36 7.81
C ASN A 419 16.62 29.69 7.23
N THR A 420 17.06 30.07 6.03
CA THR A 420 16.67 31.34 5.39
C THR A 420 15.26 31.28 4.76
N CYS A 421 14.91 30.20 4.06
CA CYS A 421 13.60 30.04 3.42
C CYS A 421 12.45 29.96 4.43
N SER A 422 12.73 29.54 5.67
CA SER A 422 11.74 29.48 6.74
C SER A 422 11.17 30.86 7.12
N GLU A 423 11.92 31.94 6.89
CA GLU A 423 11.52 33.31 7.27
C GLU A 423 10.92 34.13 6.12
N PHE A 424 11.30 33.88 4.85
CA PHE A 424 10.98 34.82 3.74
C PHE A 424 10.32 34.20 2.50
N VAL A 425 10.45 32.89 2.28
CA VAL A 425 9.93 32.24 1.06
C VAL A 425 9.41 30.85 1.42
N LYS A 426 8.11 30.73 1.70
CA LYS A 426 7.43 29.46 1.46
C LYS A 426 7.21 29.40 -0.05
N PRO A 427 8.00 28.64 -0.84
CA PRO A 427 7.65 28.44 -2.24
C PRO A 427 6.22 27.93 -2.25
N GLN A 428 5.35 28.64 -2.98
CA GLN A 428 3.91 28.36 -2.96
C GLN A 428 3.62 26.90 -3.33
N ASN A 429 4.53 26.25 -4.08
CA ASN A 429 4.60 24.81 -4.27
C ASN A 429 6.08 24.36 -4.22
N GLY A 430 6.44 23.42 -3.34
CA GLY A 430 7.77 22.81 -3.34
C GLY A 430 8.00 21.94 -4.59
N ILE A 431 9.25 21.87 -5.07
CA ILE A 431 9.65 21.11 -6.27
C ILE A 431 9.31 19.63 -6.10
N LYS A 432 8.54 19.07 -7.03
CA LYS A 432 8.16 17.65 -7.05
C LYS A 432 9.17 16.85 -7.86
N VAL A 433 9.76 15.86 -7.23
CA VAL A 433 10.74 14.97 -7.87
C VAL A 433 10.20 13.54 -7.84
N ALA A 434 9.98 12.96 -9.01
CA ALA A 434 9.77 11.53 -9.16
C ALA A 434 11.10 10.79 -9.06
N LEU A 435 11.27 10.00 -8.01
CA LEU A 435 12.34 9.03 -7.89
C LEU A 435 11.83 7.68 -8.39
N ILE A 436 12.30 7.26 -9.57
CA ILE A 436 11.95 5.97 -10.15
C ILE A 436 13.11 5.01 -9.89
N ASP A 437 12.96 4.12 -8.90
CA ASP A 437 14.06 3.28 -8.42
C ASP A 437 13.52 2.02 -7.69
N ASP A 438 14.27 1.42 -6.77
CA ASP A 438 13.89 0.21 -6.04
C ASP A 438 13.09 0.46 -4.74
N GLY A 439 12.55 1.67 -4.56
CA GLY A 439 11.87 2.14 -3.35
C GLY A 439 12.78 3.01 -2.47
N ALA A 440 12.23 3.64 -1.44
CA ALA A 440 13.00 4.51 -0.54
C ALA A 440 12.50 4.42 0.90
N ASP A 441 13.42 4.32 1.85
CA ASP A 441 13.10 4.12 3.26
C ASP A 441 12.87 5.47 3.97
N PRO A 442 11.64 5.78 4.41
CA PRO A 442 11.29 7.11 4.93
C PRO A 442 11.89 7.40 6.32
N TYR A 443 12.36 6.37 7.03
CA TYR A 443 12.85 6.49 8.40
C TYR A 443 14.30 7.00 8.50
N VAL A 444 15.02 7.07 7.37
CA VAL A 444 16.32 7.73 7.29
C VAL A 444 16.14 9.21 7.64
N GLU A 445 16.94 9.73 8.57
CA GLU A 445 16.75 11.07 9.16
C GLU A 445 16.60 12.17 8.11
N SER A 446 17.43 12.16 7.07
CA SER A 446 17.41 13.13 5.96
C SER A 446 16.16 13.05 5.07
N LEU A 447 15.43 11.93 5.11
CA LEU A 447 14.23 11.67 4.30
C LEU A 447 12.92 11.87 5.06
N ARG A 448 12.97 12.03 6.38
CA ARG A 448 11.78 12.23 7.21
C ARG A 448 11.02 13.48 6.74
N GLY A 449 9.73 13.30 6.46
CA GLY A 449 8.87 14.37 5.94
C GLY A 449 9.17 14.82 4.49
N LYS A 450 10.11 14.18 3.78
CA LYS A 450 10.47 14.53 2.39
C LYS A 450 9.73 13.68 1.35
N ILE A 451 9.29 12.48 1.72
CA ILE A 451 8.45 11.63 0.85
C ILE A 451 7.00 12.07 0.98
N TRP A 452 6.37 12.36 -0.16
CA TRP A 452 5.01 12.92 -0.26
C TRP A 452 4.01 11.98 -0.94
N GLY A 453 4.50 10.89 -1.54
CA GLY A 453 3.67 9.89 -2.20
C GLY A 453 4.52 8.87 -2.95
N GLY A 454 3.84 7.93 -3.58
CA GLY A 454 4.51 6.89 -4.33
C GLY A 454 3.61 5.71 -4.68
N GLU A 455 4.15 4.82 -5.50
CA GLU A 455 3.47 3.60 -5.92
C GLU A 455 4.49 2.51 -6.22
N THR A 456 4.11 1.24 -6.04
CA THR A 456 4.92 0.09 -6.45
C THR A 456 4.39 -0.46 -7.76
N PHE A 457 5.27 -0.52 -8.76
CA PHE A 457 5.05 -1.18 -10.04
C PHE A 457 5.82 -2.49 -10.13
N SER A 458 6.34 -2.98 -9.00
CA SER A 458 6.78 -4.35 -8.85
C SER A 458 5.57 -5.27 -8.81
N ARG A 459 5.53 -6.32 -9.63
CA ARG A 459 4.51 -7.37 -9.52
C ARG A 459 4.82 -8.37 -8.39
N GLY A 460 6.04 -8.29 -7.85
CA GLY A 460 6.56 -9.18 -6.82
C GLY A 460 6.91 -10.56 -7.38
N PHE A 461 7.97 -11.16 -6.84
CA PHE A 461 8.06 -12.62 -6.73
C PHE A 461 7.07 -13.08 -5.63
N PRO A 462 6.62 -14.36 -5.57
CA PRO A 462 5.44 -14.78 -4.83
C PRO A 462 5.59 -14.57 -3.31
N HIS A 463 5.40 -13.35 -2.88
CA HIS A 463 5.15 -12.99 -1.50
C HIS A 463 3.64 -13.09 -1.28
N GLU A 464 3.24 -13.72 -0.19
CA GLU A 464 1.84 -14.04 0.08
C GLU A 464 0.89 -12.85 0.03
N ASN A 465 1.39 -11.64 0.33
CA ASN A 465 0.58 -10.42 0.40
C ASN A 465 0.71 -9.51 -0.85
N GLY A 466 1.51 -9.93 -1.83
CA GLY A 466 1.85 -9.15 -3.04
C GLY A 466 3.15 -8.35 -2.91
N PRO A 467 3.39 -7.39 -3.82
CA PRO A 467 4.66 -6.67 -3.89
C PRO A 467 4.89 -5.77 -2.68
N SER A 468 6.16 -5.60 -2.29
CA SER A 468 6.52 -4.65 -1.25
C SER A 468 6.22 -3.20 -1.65
N PRO A 469 5.88 -2.34 -0.67
CA PRO A 469 5.49 -0.96 -0.93
C PRO A 469 6.66 -0.09 -1.40
N TYR A 470 6.35 1.10 -1.93
CA TYR A 470 7.35 2.06 -2.41
C TYR A 470 8.23 2.63 -1.29
N TYR A 471 7.69 2.72 -0.06
CA TYR A 471 8.40 3.20 1.13
C TYR A 471 9.30 2.12 1.76
N ARG A 472 9.72 1.13 0.96
CA ARG A 472 10.67 0.09 1.31
C ARG A 472 11.63 -0.10 0.16
N SER A 473 12.89 0.25 0.33
CA SER A 473 13.91 -0.03 -0.69
C SER A 473 14.30 -1.51 -0.66
N THR A 474 14.40 -2.15 -1.83
CA THR A 474 14.80 -3.57 -1.89
C THR A 474 16.29 -3.75 -1.59
N LYS A 475 17.15 -2.82 -2.05
CA LYS A 475 18.62 -2.92 -1.97
C LYS A 475 19.26 -1.71 -1.29
N GLY A 476 18.47 -0.71 -0.92
CA GLY A 476 18.93 0.57 -0.40
C GLY A 476 19.32 1.59 -1.49
N HIS A 477 19.29 1.22 -2.77
CA HIS A 477 19.77 2.10 -3.84
C HIS A 477 18.89 3.36 -3.98
N GLY A 478 17.56 3.19 -4.07
CA GLY A 478 16.63 4.29 -4.10
C GLY A 478 16.65 5.13 -2.81
N THR A 479 16.89 4.52 -1.64
CA THR A 479 17.11 5.26 -0.38
C THR A 479 18.32 6.19 -0.47
N VAL A 480 19.45 5.70 -0.99
CA VAL A 480 20.65 6.53 -1.22
C VAL A 480 20.37 7.64 -2.25
N MET A 481 19.66 7.33 -3.32
CA MET A 481 19.32 8.34 -4.34
C MET A 481 18.38 9.42 -3.79
N ALA A 482 17.36 9.04 -3.01
CA ALA A 482 16.48 9.96 -2.31
C ALA A 482 17.29 10.89 -1.39
N ASP A 483 18.21 10.33 -0.60
CA ASP A 483 19.05 11.10 0.32
C ASP A 483 19.87 12.16 -0.44
N MET A 484 20.53 11.75 -1.54
CA MET A 484 21.33 12.67 -2.35
C MET A 484 20.49 13.79 -2.98
N ILE A 485 19.27 13.50 -3.44
CA ILE A 485 18.35 14.51 -3.96
C ILE A 485 18.01 15.53 -2.86
N CYS A 486 17.65 15.06 -1.67
CA CYS A 486 17.26 15.94 -0.56
C CYS A 486 18.45 16.74 0.00
N ARG A 487 19.68 16.20 -0.04
CA ARG A 487 20.88 16.95 0.35
C ARG A 487 21.20 18.11 -0.59
N VAL A 488 20.91 17.97 -1.88
CA VAL A 488 21.14 19.03 -2.88
C VAL A 488 19.95 19.99 -2.94
N CYS A 489 18.74 19.47 -2.85
CA CYS A 489 17.49 20.21 -2.91
C CYS A 489 16.64 19.89 -1.67
N PRO A 490 16.90 20.51 -0.52
CA PRO A 490 16.21 20.20 0.73
C PRO A 490 14.71 20.50 0.72
N MET A 491 14.25 21.30 -0.25
CA MET A 491 12.83 21.63 -0.44
C MET A 491 12.10 20.65 -1.38
N ALA A 492 12.80 19.62 -1.88
CA ALA A 492 12.21 18.61 -2.75
C ALA A 492 11.14 17.81 -2.02
N ARG A 493 10.03 17.56 -2.73
CA ARG A 493 8.97 16.63 -2.35
C ARG A 493 9.10 15.40 -3.23
N LEU A 494 9.43 14.27 -2.63
CA LEU A 494 9.70 13.03 -3.35
C LEU A 494 8.41 12.25 -3.61
N TYR A 495 8.23 11.85 -4.86
CA TYR A 495 7.26 10.84 -5.28
C TYR A 495 8.03 9.59 -5.69
N VAL A 496 7.92 8.52 -4.91
CA VAL A 496 8.77 7.33 -5.05
C VAL A 496 8.03 6.26 -5.83
N TYR A 497 8.58 5.83 -6.97
CA TYR A 497 8.00 4.79 -7.81
C TYR A 497 8.93 3.58 -7.84
N LYS A 498 8.48 2.50 -7.19
CA LYS A 498 9.27 1.29 -7.03
C LYS A 498 9.12 0.38 -8.25
N LEU A 499 10.25 -0.02 -8.82
CA LEU A 499 10.32 -0.83 -10.03
C LEU A 499 10.30 -2.33 -9.79
N GLU A 500 9.85 -3.06 -10.81
CA GLU A 500 10.07 -4.49 -10.95
C GLU A 500 11.49 -4.76 -11.46
N THR A 501 12.22 -5.62 -10.75
CA THR A 501 13.54 -6.10 -11.14
C THR A 501 13.52 -7.61 -11.30
N HIS A 502 14.12 -8.11 -12.37
CA HIS A 502 14.32 -9.53 -12.61
C HIS A 502 15.79 -9.88 -12.50
N THR A 503 16.07 -11.11 -12.09
CA THR A 503 17.42 -11.66 -12.05
C THR A 503 17.52 -12.78 -13.07
N SER A 504 18.45 -12.67 -14.01
CA SER A 504 18.73 -13.79 -14.92
C SER A 504 19.24 -14.99 -14.12
N LEU A 505 18.81 -16.21 -14.44
CA LEU A 505 19.40 -17.43 -13.88
C LEU A 505 20.54 -17.90 -14.78
N ASN A 506 21.72 -18.09 -14.21
CA ASN A 506 22.80 -18.79 -14.90
C ASN A 506 22.49 -20.29 -14.85
N LEU A 507 21.94 -20.83 -15.94
CA LEU A 507 21.50 -22.22 -16.06
C LEU A 507 22.63 -23.25 -15.81
N ALA A 508 23.90 -22.88 -16.02
CA ALA A 508 25.04 -23.78 -15.84
C ALA A 508 25.51 -23.89 -14.38
N THR A 509 25.36 -22.82 -13.59
CA THR A 509 25.81 -22.77 -12.19
C THR A 509 24.67 -22.70 -11.19
N GLN A 510 23.42 -22.58 -11.67
CA GLN A 510 22.23 -22.26 -10.89
C GLN A 510 22.41 -21.00 -10.01
N THR A 511 23.35 -20.12 -10.38
CA THR A 511 23.57 -18.86 -9.68
C THR A 511 22.76 -17.74 -10.32
N HIS A 512 22.35 -16.79 -9.48
CA HIS A 512 21.72 -15.56 -9.95
C HIS A 512 22.73 -14.73 -10.74
N GLY A 513 22.42 -14.47 -12.00
CA GLY A 513 23.17 -13.61 -12.92
C GLY A 513 22.81 -12.13 -12.74
N LYS A 514 23.04 -11.34 -13.81
CA LYS A 514 22.82 -9.89 -13.81
C LYS A 514 21.33 -9.57 -13.63
N GLU A 515 21.06 -8.54 -12.83
CA GLU A 515 19.71 -8.02 -12.65
C GLU A 515 19.38 -7.00 -13.75
N TYR A 516 18.11 -6.98 -14.15
CA TYR A 516 17.59 -6.04 -15.12
C TYR A 516 16.22 -5.53 -14.69
N ILE A 517 15.93 -4.29 -15.09
CA ILE A 517 14.67 -3.62 -14.81
C ILE A 517 13.65 -4.01 -15.87
N ALA A 518 12.41 -4.28 -15.46
CA ALA A 518 11.32 -4.50 -16.40
C ALA A 518 10.93 -3.16 -17.05
N ALA A 519 11.11 -3.05 -18.37
CA ALA A 519 10.80 -1.82 -19.11
C ALA A 519 9.32 -1.40 -19.01
N GLU A 520 8.40 -2.37 -18.90
CA GLU A 520 6.98 -2.10 -18.68
C GLU A 520 6.72 -1.43 -17.32
N SER A 521 7.37 -1.90 -16.26
CA SER A 521 7.30 -1.31 -14.91
C SER A 521 7.83 0.13 -14.91
N ALA A 522 8.95 0.37 -15.60
CA ALA A 522 9.49 1.71 -15.81
C ALA A 522 8.55 2.64 -16.58
N ALA A 523 7.87 2.13 -17.62
CA ALA A 523 6.89 2.90 -18.37
C ALA A 523 5.72 3.34 -17.49
N LEU A 524 5.19 2.43 -16.65
CA LEU A 524 4.13 2.73 -15.70
C LEU A 524 4.56 3.78 -14.66
N ALA A 525 5.79 3.67 -14.15
CA ALA A 525 6.35 4.66 -13.23
C ALA A 525 6.44 6.07 -13.85
N VAL A 526 6.88 6.18 -15.11
CA VAL A 526 6.90 7.46 -15.83
C VAL A 526 5.50 8.01 -16.03
N ARG A 527 4.51 7.16 -16.34
CA ARG A 527 3.11 7.59 -16.47
C ARG A 527 2.56 8.14 -15.16
N ALA A 528 2.80 7.44 -14.04
CA ALA A 528 2.39 7.91 -12.73
C ALA A 528 3.06 9.24 -12.36
N ALA A 529 4.33 9.43 -12.73
CA ALA A 529 5.03 10.70 -12.54
C ALA A 529 4.39 11.85 -13.35
N ILE A 530 4.01 11.59 -14.60
CA ILE A 530 3.26 12.56 -15.44
C ILE A 530 1.92 12.91 -14.79
N ASP A 531 1.17 11.91 -14.34
CA ASP A 531 -0.14 12.09 -13.70
C ASP A 531 -0.04 12.92 -12.41
N GLN A 532 1.03 12.73 -11.62
CA GLN A 532 1.34 13.54 -10.43
C GLN A 532 1.87 14.95 -10.75
N LYS A 533 2.08 15.27 -12.03
CA LYS A 533 2.63 16.55 -12.53
C LYS A 533 3.93 16.90 -11.82
N VAL A 534 4.87 15.96 -11.80
CA VAL A 534 6.20 16.22 -11.22
C VAL A 534 7.00 17.18 -12.10
N ASP A 535 7.92 17.92 -11.51
CA ASP A 535 8.81 18.83 -12.23
C ASP A 535 10.02 18.07 -12.81
N ILE A 536 10.49 17.07 -12.07
CA ILE A 536 11.70 16.30 -12.36
C ILE A 536 11.42 14.81 -12.25
N ILE A 537 11.94 14.03 -13.20
CA ILE A 537 12.08 12.57 -13.11
C ILE A 537 13.57 12.22 -12.99
N SER A 538 13.92 11.45 -11.96
CA SER A 538 15.26 10.92 -11.72
C SER A 538 15.28 9.40 -11.88
N MET A 539 16.14 8.90 -12.79
CA MET A 539 16.37 7.47 -13.05
C MET A 539 17.85 7.11 -12.94
N SER A 540 18.27 6.51 -11.82
CA SER A 540 19.69 6.17 -11.60
C SER A 540 20.08 4.80 -12.16
N TRP A 541 19.53 4.44 -13.31
CA TRP A 541 19.71 3.15 -13.97
C TRP A 541 19.45 3.27 -15.46
N THR A 542 19.81 2.23 -16.22
CA THR A 542 19.56 2.14 -17.67
C THR A 542 18.91 0.81 -18.04
N VAL A 543 18.16 0.80 -19.15
CA VAL A 543 17.59 -0.41 -19.76
C VAL A 543 18.18 -0.59 -21.15
N LYS A 544 18.71 -1.78 -21.40
CA LYS A 544 19.16 -2.22 -22.72
C LYS A 544 18.01 -2.88 -23.47
N GLU A 545 17.88 -2.55 -24.75
CA GLU A 545 16.90 -3.21 -25.62
C GLU A 545 17.40 -4.59 -26.04
N THR A 546 16.56 -5.59 -25.87
CA THR A 546 16.76 -6.96 -26.33
C THR A 546 15.56 -7.38 -27.16
N VAL A 547 15.64 -8.54 -27.83
CA VAL A 547 14.51 -9.06 -28.61
C VAL A 547 13.31 -9.36 -27.70
N GLU A 548 13.57 -9.83 -26.49
CA GLU A 548 12.57 -10.28 -25.52
C GLU A 548 11.83 -9.12 -24.84
N ASN A 549 12.47 -7.97 -24.66
CA ASN A 549 11.88 -6.83 -23.95
C ASN A 549 11.41 -5.68 -24.85
N ARG A 550 11.49 -5.85 -26.18
CA ARG A 550 11.24 -4.79 -27.17
C ARG A 550 9.90 -4.08 -26.98
N ASP A 551 8.83 -4.81 -26.71
CA ASP A 551 7.49 -4.22 -26.51
C ASP A 551 7.42 -3.36 -25.24
N GLY A 552 8.05 -3.84 -24.17
CA GLY A 552 8.21 -3.07 -22.93
C GLY A 552 9.05 -1.81 -23.16
N VAL A 553 10.14 -1.91 -23.93
CA VAL A 553 10.99 -0.77 -24.29
C VAL A 553 10.24 0.24 -25.16
N ASN A 554 9.44 -0.20 -26.13
CA ASN A 554 8.60 0.68 -26.94
C ASN A 554 7.58 1.45 -26.09
N THR A 555 6.95 0.76 -25.14
CA THR A 555 6.03 1.38 -24.17
C THR A 555 6.76 2.40 -23.30
N PHE A 556 7.97 2.09 -22.85
CA PHE A 556 8.81 2.98 -22.06
C PHE A 556 9.24 4.22 -22.87
N ARG A 557 9.64 4.06 -24.13
CA ARG A 557 9.95 5.16 -25.05
C ARG A 557 8.77 6.11 -25.22
N GLN A 558 7.57 5.58 -25.37
CA GLN A 558 6.36 6.41 -25.48
C GLN A 558 6.09 7.18 -24.18
N ALA A 559 6.28 6.55 -23.02
CA ALA A 559 6.14 7.23 -21.73
C ALA A 559 7.18 8.36 -21.56
N ILE A 560 8.45 8.12 -21.95
CA ILE A 560 9.50 9.14 -21.96
C ILE A 560 9.11 10.30 -22.88
N LYS A 561 8.66 10.01 -24.10
CA LYS A 561 8.19 11.04 -25.05
C LYS A 561 7.16 11.94 -24.40
N ASP A 562 6.15 11.35 -23.78
CA ASP A 562 5.03 12.07 -23.22
C ASP A 562 5.45 12.87 -21.97
N ALA A 563 6.42 12.40 -21.19
CA ALA A 563 7.02 13.18 -20.10
C ALA A 563 7.77 14.41 -20.61
N LEU A 564 8.59 14.25 -21.67
CA LEU A 564 9.32 15.35 -22.28
C LEU A 564 8.40 16.39 -22.92
N ASP A 565 7.32 15.93 -23.55
CA ASP A 565 6.31 16.80 -24.18
C ASP A 565 5.44 17.51 -23.12
N ALA A 566 5.29 16.92 -21.93
CA ALA A 566 4.69 17.58 -20.76
C ALA A 566 5.63 18.59 -20.08
N GLY A 567 6.87 18.76 -20.58
CA GLY A 567 7.84 19.71 -20.05
C GLY A 567 8.58 19.24 -18.79
N ILE A 568 8.51 17.95 -18.45
CA ILE A 568 9.17 17.38 -17.27
C ILE A 568 10.67 17.20 -17.55
N LEU A 569 11.52 17.65 -16.63
CA LEU A 569 12.96 17.46 -16.74
C LEU A 569 13.35 16.01 -16.41
N LEU A 570 14.03 15.33 -17.32
CA LEU A 570 14.40 13.92 -17.15
C LEU A 570 15.92 13.76 -16.98
N PHE A 571 16.33 13.23 -15.84
CA PHE A 571 17.72 12.90 -15.51
C PHE A 571 17.92 11.39 -15.48
N CYS A 572 19.00 10.90 -16.10
CA CYS A 572 19.35 9.49 -16.04
C CYS A 572 20.84 9.23 -15.86
N ALA A 573 21.18 8.08 -15.27
CA ALA A 573 22.57 7.65 -15.14
C ALA A 573 23.19 7.25 -16.51
N ALA A 574 24.49 7.45 -16.65
CA ALA A 574 25.29 6.71 -17.63
C ALA A 574 25.53 5.29 -17.11
N ALA A 575 25.65 4.31 -18.01
CA ALA A 575 25.92 2.93 -17.61
C ALA A 575 27.33 2.77 -17.03
N ASP A 576 27.45 1.93 -16.01
CA ASP A 576 28.70 1.61 -15.33
C ASP A 576 29.68 0.78 -16.18
N THR A 577 29.30 0.39 -17.40
CA THR A 577 30.14 -0.45 -18.27
C THR A 577 31.09 0.33 -19.18
N GLY A 578 31.09 1.67 -19.13
CA GLY A 578 32.05 2.55 -19.84
C GLY A 578 31.88 2.62 -21.37
N ALA A 579 31.45 1.54 -22.03
CA ALA A 579 31.25 1.48 -23.47
C ALA A 579 29.89 2.08 -23.89
N ILE A 580 29.92 3.11 -24.75
CA ILE A 580 28.74 3.77 -25.35
C ILE A 580 28.17 2.99 -26.55
N ALA A 581 28.74 1.83 -26.87
CA ALA A 581 28.42 1.11 -28.10
C ALA A 581 26.98 0.57 -28.16
N GLU A 582 26.27 0.47 -27.02
CA GLU A 582 24.93 -0.11 -26.95
C GLU A 582 23.84 0.93 -26.72
N VAL A 583 22.70 0.75 -27.41
CA VAL A 583 21.52 1.62 -27.27
C VAL A 583 20.87 1.38 -25.90
N GLU A 584 20.98 2.39 -25.03
CA GLU A 584 20.47 2.37 -23.66
C GLU A 584 19.43 3.46 -23.44
N TYR A 585 18.32 3.10 -22.80
CA TYR A 585 17.24 4.00 -22.43
C TYR A 585 17.32 4.39 -20.94
N PRO A 586 16.88 5.60 -20.55
CA PRO A 586 16.11 6.55 -21.36
C PRO A 586 16.96 7.43 -22.32
N TRP A 587 18.26 7.59 -22.07
CA TRP A 587 19.13 8.54 -22.79
C TRP A 587 19.05 8.47 -24.32
N SER A 588 19.09 7.27 -24.90
CA SER A 588 19.13 7.10 -26.36
C SER A 588 17.84 7.55 -27.07
N PHE A 589 16.76 7.80 -26.33
CA PHE A 589 15.50 8.27 -26.89
C PHE A 589 15.60 9.70 -27.44
N ASP A 590 16.11 10.65 -26.63
CA ASP A 590 16.24 12.05 -27.00
C ASP A 590 17.43 12.70 -26.27
N GLN A 591 18.60 12.59 -26.90
CA GLN A 591 19.87 13.08 -26.36
C GLN A 591 19.92 14.61 -26.20
N ARG A 592 18.93 15.36 -26.69
CA ARG A 592 18.88 16.82 -26.56
C ARG A 592 18.09 17.27 -25.34
N ARG A 593 17.04 16.54 -24.99
CA ARG A 593 16.12 16.91 -23.90
C ARG A 593 16.33 16.12 -22.60
N ILE A 594 16.99 14.97 -22.66
CA ILE A 594 17.33 14.15 -21.48
C ILE A 594 18.71 14.54 -20.96
N PHE A 595 18.91 14.58 -19.65
CA PHE A 595 20.20 14.85 -19.03
C PHE A 595 20.87 13.54 -18.60
N ARG A 596 21.96 13.14 -19.29
CA ARG A 596 22.75 11.96 -18.91
C ARG A 596 23.89 12.32 -17.97
N ILE A 597 23.91 11.70 -16.80
CA ILE A 597 24.83 12.00 -15.71
C ILE A 597 25.90 10.91 -15.59
N GLY A 598 27.17 11.30 -15.69
CA GLY A 598 28.32 10.41 -15.47
C GLY A 598 28.90 10.52 -14.05
N ALA A 599 29.57 9.46 -13.61
CA ALA A 599 30.29 9.44 -12.34
C ALA A 599 31.65 10.16 -12.43
N ALA A 600 32.03 10.83 -11.35
CA ALA A 600 33.33 11.47 -11.21
C ALA A 600 33.95 11.17 -9.83
N THR A 601 35.27 11.14 -9.76
CA THR A 601 36.04 11.02 -8.53
C THR A 601 35.96 12.32 -7.71
N ALA A 602 36.42 12.27 -6.45
CA ALA A 602 36.36 13.42 -5.53
C ALA A 602 37.10 14.67 -6.06
N ASP A 603 38.19 14.48 -6.80
CA ASP A 603 38.98 15.52 -7.48
C ASP A 603 38.37 15.97 -8.81
N GLY A 604 37.21 15.45 -9.20
CA GLY A 604 36.46 15.87 -10.39
C GLY A 604 36.91 15.22 -11.69
N ARG A 605 37.77 14.19 -11.65
CA ARG A 605 38.10 13.39 -12.84
C ARG A 605 36.98 12.41 -13.14
N TYR A 606 36.79 12.09 -14.42
CA TYR A 606 35.86 11.03 -14.82
C TYR A 606 36.42 9.68 -14.35
N ARG A 607 35.53 8.74 -13.99
CA ARG A 607 35.96 7.37 -13.71
C ARG A 607 36.28 6.70 -15.05
N GLU A 608 37.56 6.45 -15.34
CA GLU A 608 37.97 5.69 -16.53
C GLU A 608 37.49 4.25 -16.41
N ILE A 609 36.41 3.94 -17.11
CA ILE A 609 36.01 2.57 -17.43
C ILE A 609 36.30 2.44 -18.92
N HIS A 610 37.19 1.51 -19.27
CA HIS A 610 37.99 1.49 -20.49
C HIS A 610 37.34 2.03 -21.79
N THR A 611 38.12 2.91 -22.44
CA THR A 611 38.17 3.27 -23.86
C THR A 611 37.03 4.10 -24.48
N GLU A 612 37.50 5.19 -25.10
CA GLU A 612 36.84 6.18 -25.97
C GLU A 612 36.07 7.33 -25.31
N ARG A 613 36.34 8.54 -25.82
CA ARG A 613 35.86 9.85 -25.37
C ARG A 613 34.33 9.88 -25.31
N GLY A 614 33.79 9.49 -24.16
CA GLY A 614 32.36 9.45 -23.96
C GLY A 614 31.76 10.85 -23.91
N ARG A 615 30.75 11.11 -24.76
CA ARG A 615 29.95 12.33 -24.71
C ARG A 615 29.08 12.33 -23.45
N TYR A 616 29.68 12.60 -22.30
CA TYR A 616 28.95 13.00 -21.11
C TYR A 616 28.44 14.42 -21.35
N GLN A 617 27.13 14.65 -21.20
CA GLN A 617 26.62 16.02 -21.18
C GLN A 617 27.12 16.74 -19.92
N MET A 618 27.15 16.05 -18.78
CA MET A 618 27.53 16.61 -17.48
C MET A 618 28.12 15.55 -16.54
N THR A 619 29.15 15.92 -15.78
CA THR A 619 29.53 15.20 -14.54
C THR A 619 28.57 15.60 -13.42
N LEU A 620 28.35 14.75 -12.40
CA LEU A 620 27.42 15.04 -11.29
C LEU A 620 27.60 16.46 -10.69
N LYS A 621 28.85 16.91 -10.50
CA LYS A 621 29.16 18.26 -10.00
C LYS A 621 28.65 19.37 -10.94
N ASN A 622 28.80 19.21 -12.25
CA ASN A 622 28.30 20.18 -13.23
C ASN A 622 26.79 20.09 -13.36
N ALA A 623 26.23 18.88 -13.35
CA ALA A 623 24.80 18.62 -13.43
C ALA A 623 24.02 19.30 -12.31
N LEU A 624 24.57 19.26 -11.09
CA LEU A 624 23.96 19.89 -9.94
C LEU A 624 24.10 21.42 -9.96
N ALA A 625 25.15 21.97 -10.60
CA ALA A 625 25.25 23.40 -10.86
C ALA A 625 24.22 23.91 -11.89
N HIS A 626 23.90 23.12 -12.94
CA HIS A 626 22.82 23.47 -13.86
C HIS A 626 21.42 23.20 -13.29
N LEU A 627 21.26 22.12 -12.51
CA LEU A 627 20.05 21.88 -11.74
C LEU A 627 19.80 23.06 -10.80
N TRP A 628 20.84 23.55 -10.12
CA TRP A 628 20.79 24.75 -9.30
C TRP A 628 20.37 26.00 -10.08
N LEU A 629 20.95 26.24 -11.27
CA LEU A 629 20.58 27.39 -12.10
C LEU A 629 19.10 27.34 -12.57
N ARG A 630 18.59 26.14 -12.83
CA ARG A 630 17.18 25.90 -13.20
C ARG A 630 16.24 25.98 -12.00
N LEU A 631 16.61 25.40 -10.86
CA LEU A 631 15.84 25.45 -9.61
C LEU A 631 15.76 26.89 -9.08
N TRP A 632 16.85 27.66 -9.17
CA TRP A 632 16.89 29.09 -8.85
C TRP A 632 16.05 29.94 -9.81
N GLN A 633 15.83 29.51 -11.04
CA GLN A 633 14.90 30.18 -11.98
C GLN A 633 13.43 29.82 -11.72
N MET A 634 13.16 28.75 -10.97
CA MET A 634 11.81 28.29 -10.62
C MET A 634 11.32 28.81 -9.27
N VAL A 635 12.24 29.18 -8.37
CA VAL A 635 12.00 29.95 -7.13
C VAL A 635 11.99 31.44 -7.47
#